data_AF-A0AB38HV30-F1
#
_entry.id   AF-A0AB38HV30-F1
#
_cell.length_a   1.000
_cell.length_b   1.000
_cell.length_c   1.000
_cell.angle_alpha   90.00
_cell.angle_beta   90.00
_cell.angle_gamma   90.00
#
_symmetry.space_group_name_H-M   'P 1'
#
loop_
_entity.id
_entity.type
_entity.pdbx_description
1 polymer ?
#
loop_
_entity_poly.entity_id
_entity_poly.type
_entity_poly.pdbx_seq_one_letter_code
_entity_poly.pdbx_strand_id
1 'polypeptide(L)'
;MKKTSRLSRIGDAGRFFANTGALIRHGGTAAYYAAQRDYIQMPCLDAFRDDAAYVAILSHEMTHWTAAARRLDRDLSRYAKDRSERAREELIAELGIVPELEPRPDHARYLDSWLKVLGNDKRAIFSAAAHAQRAVDYLHSLQPEFDEEEAA
;
A
#
# COMPACT_ATOMS: atom_id res chain seq x y z
N MET A 1 10.86 15.70 -25.92
CA MET A 1 9.83 15.79 -24.87
C MET A 1 10.19 14.81 -23.76
N LYS A 2 10.63 15.30 -22.59
CA LYS A 2 10.85 14.45 -21.43
C LYS A 2 9.46 13.96 -20.98
N LYS A 3 9.18 12.65 -21.02
CA LYS A 3 8.00 12.08 -20.37
C LYS A 3 8.20 12.32 -18.88
N THR A 4 7.65 13.41 -18.36
CA THR A 4 7.63 13.63 -16.91
C THR A 4 6.91 12.43 -16.31
N SER A 5 7.62 11.64 -15.50
CA SER A 5 7.07 10.44 -14.87
C SER A 5 5.76 10.82 -14.17
N ARG A 6 4.69 10.04 -14.29
CA ARG A 6 3.39 10.37 -13.65
C ARG A 6 3.51 10.54 -12.13
N LEU A 7 4.52 9.91 -11.54
CA LEU A 7 4.88 10.07 -10.14
C LEU A 7 5.49 11.45 -9.82
N SER A 8 6.09 12.15 -10.78
CA SER A 8 6.67 13.49 -10.52
C SER A 8 5.61 14.51 -10.10
N ARG A 9 4.35 14.31 -10.48
CA ARG A 9 3.24 15.21 -10.12
C ARG A 9 2.96 15.20 -8.62
N ILE A 10 3.20 14.08 -7.94
CA ILE A 10 2.98 13.93 -6.49
C ILE A 10 4.26 14.16 -5.68
N GLY A 11 5.24 14.89 -6.24
CA GLY A 11 6.42 15.39 -5.53
C GLY A 11 7.22 14.31 -4.78
N ASP A 12 7.43 14.54 -3.49
CA ASP A 12 8.24 13.67 -2.63
C ASP A 12 7.63 12.27 -2.46
N ALA A 13 6.30 12.15 -2.40
CA ALA A 13 5.63 10.85 -2.38
C ALA A 13 5.92 10.07 -3.68
N GLY A 14 5.96 10.76 -4.81
CA GLY A 14 6.32 10.15 -6.09
C GLY A 14 7.75 9.63 -6.13
N ARG A 15 8.69 10.38 -5.55
CA ARG A 15 10.09 9.95 -5.39
C ARG A 15 10.18 8.75 -4.46
N PHE A 16 9.47 8.78 -3.32
CA PHE A 16 9.41 7.67 -2.38
C PHE A 16 8.95 6.37 -3.07
N PHE A 17 7.86 6.41 -3.81
CA PHE A 17 7.36 5.23 -4.54
C PHE A 17 8.26 4.80 -5.70
N ALA A 18 8.98 5.73 -6.34
CA ALA A 18 9.94 5.38 -7.38
C ALA A 18 11.15 4.63 -6.80
N ASN A 19 11.62 5.03 -5.61
CA ASN A 19 12.77 4.41 -4.94
C ASN A 19 12.50 2.95 -4.53
N THR A 20 11.24 2.56 -4.34
CA THR A 20 10.89 1.16 -4.00
C THR A 20 11.21 0.17 -5.13
N GLY A 21 11.36 0.64 -6.37
CA GLY A 21 11.53 -0.20 -7.55
C GLY A 21 10.26 -0.98 -7.95
N ALA A 22 9.12 -0.73 -7.30
CA ALA A 22 7.87 -1.38 -7.65
C ALA A 22 7.43 -1.01 -9.07
N LEU A 23 7.02 -2.02 -9.86
CA LEU A 23 6.45 -1.77 -11.19
C LEU A 23 5.03 -1.22 -11.04
N ILE A 24 4.88 0.10 -11.16
CA ILE A 24 3.58 0.78 -11.13
C ILE A 24 3.13 1.08 -12.57
N ARG A 25 1.96 0.55 -12.94
CA ARG A 25 1.33 0.76 -14.25
C ARG A 25 0.13 1.66 -14.09
N HIS A 26 -0.12 2.49 -15.10
CA HIS A 26 -1.29 3.38 -15.12
C HIS A 26 -2.24 3.06 -16.27
N GLY A 27 -3.54 3.09 -16.00
CA GLY A 27 -4.61 2.83 -16.96
C GLY A 27 -5.80 2.10 -16.31
N GLY A 28 -6.87 1.90 -17.08
CA GLY A 28 -8.09 1.28 -16.58
C GLY A 28 -8.77 2.09 -15.47
N THR A 29 -9.63 1.43 -14.70
CA THR A 29 -10.52 2.07 -13.71
C THR A 29 -10.37 1.51 -12.29
N ALA A 30 -9.43 0.58 -12.07
CA ALA A 30 -9.24 -0.07 -10.77
C ALA A 30 -7.78 -0.01 -10.33
N ALA A 31 -7.58 0.20 -9.03
CA ALA A 31 -6.30 0.02 -8.35
C ALA A 31 -6.22 -1.41 -7.77
N TYR A 32 -5.07 -2.06 -7.90
CA TYR A 32 -4.80 -3.36 -7.29
C TYR A 32 -3.32 -3.76 -7.40
N TYR A 33 -2.83 -4.53 -6.44
CA TYR A 33 -1.60 -5.30 -6.55
C TYR A 33 -1.85 -6.67 -7.17
N ALA A 34 -1.18 -6.95 -8.30
CA ALA A 34 -1.26 -8.22 -9.02
C ALA A 34 -0.21 -9.22 -8.51
N ALA A 35 -0.47 -9.88 -7.38
CA ALA A 35 0.51 -10.74 -6.69
C ALA A 35 1.24 -11.78 -7.58
N GLN A 36 0.54 -12.42 -8.51
CA GLN A 36 1.15 -13.41 -9.41
C GLN A 36 2.15 -12.82 -10.43
N ARG A 37 1.97 -11.54 -10.78
CA ARG A 37 2.75 -10.85 -11.83
C ARG A 37 3.65 -9.75 -11.28
N ASP A 38 3.61 -9.54 -9.96
CA ASP A 38 4.39 -8.57 -9.21
C ASP A 38 4.36 -7.13 -9.73
N TYR A 39 3.16 -6.57 -9.95
CA TYR A 39 3.01 -5.16 -10.31
C TYR A 39 1.80 -4.54 -9.63
N ILE A 40 1.81 -3.22 -9.52
CA ILE A 40 0.67 -2.42 -9.05
C ILE A 40 0.00 -1.79 -10.26
N GLN A 41 -1.31 -1.98 -10.40
CA GLN A 41 -2.15 -1.24 -11.34
C GLN A 41 -2.74 -0.05 -10.61
N MET A 42 -2.69 1.13 -11.24
CA MET A 42 -3.40 2.32 -10.83
C MET A 42 -4.21 2.87 -12.01
N PRO A 43 -5.40 3.47 -11.80
CA PRO A 43 -5.99 4.39 -12.75
C PRO A 43 -5.04 5.57 -13.05
N CYS A 44 -5.29 6.32 -14.12
CA CYS A 44 -4.58 7.57 -14.36
C CYS A 44 -4.84 8.55 -13.20
N LEU A 45 -3.88 9.43 -12.87
CA LEU A 45 -4.01 10.38 -11.76
C LEU A 45 -5.29 11.23 -11.87
N ASP A 46 -5.68 11.64 -13.09
CA ASP A 46 -6.87 12.45 -13.34
C ASP A 46 -8.20 11.73 -13.05
N ALA A 47 -8.17 10.41 -12.80
CA ALA A 47 -9.34 9.65 -12.38
C ALA A 47 -9.61 9.76 -10.87
N PHE A 48 -8.69 10.37 -10.11
CA PHE A 48 -8.83 10.56 -8.67
C PHE A 48 -9.31 11.97 -8.35
N ARG A 49 -9.98 12.12 -7.20
CA ARG A 49 -10.49 13.41 -6.70
C ARG A 49 -9.37 14.44 -6.55
N ASP A 50 -8.25 14.01 -6.00
CA ASP A 50 -7.07 14.82 -5.73
C ASP A 50 -5.81 13.93 -5.64
N ASP A 51 -4.65 14.56 -5.56
CA ASP A 51 -3.37 13.86 -5.51
C ASP A 51 -3.20 13.06 -4.21
N ALA A 52 -3.80 13.52 -3.09
CA ALA A 52 -3.80 12.78 -1.83
C ALA A 52 -4.62 11.47 -1.96
N ALA A 53 -5.75 11.51 -2.68
CA ALA A 53 -6.58 10.35 -2.98
C ALA A 53 -5.77 9.27 -3.69
N TYR A 54 -5.03 9.68 -4.73
CA TYR A 54 -4.10 8.83 -5.46
C TYR A 54 -3.00 8.26 -4.55
N VAL A 55 -2.32 9.10 -3.75
CA VAL A 55 -1.21 8.69 -2.89
C VAL A 55 -1.65 7.64 -1.88
N ALA A 56 -2.78 7.83 -1.19
CA ALA A 56 -3.19 6.85 -0.19
C ALA A 56 -3.60 5.50 -0.80
N ILE A 57 -4.25 5.51 -1.98
CA ILE A 57 -4.57 4.25 -2.68
C ILE A 57 -3.28 3.58 -3.17
N LEU A 58 -2.30 4.34 -3.67
CA LEU A 58 -1.01 3.77 -4.02
C LEU A 58 -0.29 3.19 -2.78
N SER A 59 -0.34 3.85 -1.63
CA SER A 59 0.21 3.32 -0.37
C SER A 59 -0.46 2.01 0.06
N HIS A 60 -1.78 1.90 -0.12
CA HIS A 60 -2.53 0.67 0.13
C HIS A 60 -1.96 -0.47 -0.71
N GLU A 61 -1.89 -0.27 -2.03
CA GLU A 61 -1.38 -1.28 -2.95
C GLU A 61 0.11 -1.57 -2.76
N MET A 62 0.88 -0.58 -2.29
CA MET A 62 2.27 -0.76 -1.95
C MET A 62 2.44 -1.65 -0.72
N THR A 63 1.53 -1.54 0.26
CA THR A 63 1.51 -2.41 1.42
C THR A 63 1.25 -3.85 1.00
N HIS A 64 0.27 -4.10 0.12
CA HIS A 64 0.08 -5.42 -0.48
C HIS A 64 1.29 -5.89 -1.28
N TRP A 65 1.93 -4.99 -2.04
CA TRP A 65 3.13 -5.33 -2.79
C TRP A 65 4.19 -5.90 -1.86
N THR A 66 4.42 -5.37 -0.65
CA THR A 66 5.39 -5.95 0.29
C THR A 66 5.17 -7.44 0.64
N ALA A 67 3.98 -8.00 0.40
CA ALA A 67 3.63 -9.39 0.73
C ALA A 67 4.40 -10.47 -0.05
N ALA A 68 4.98 -10.19 -1.23
CA ALA A 68 5.61 -11.26 -2.02
C ALA A 68 6.73 -11.99 -1.26
N ALA A 69 6.93 -13.26 -1.60
CA ALA A 69 7.91 -14.15 -0.97
C ALA A 69 9.35 -13.60 -0.93
N ARG A 70 9.74 -12.81 -1.95
CA ARG A 70 11.06 -12.15 -1.99
C ARG A 70 11.18 -10.89 -1.12
N ARG A 71 10.11 -10.51 -0.42
CA ARG A 71 10.01 -9.31 0.43
C ARG A 71 9.65 -9.75 1.85
N LEU A 72 8.38 -9.61 2.26
CA LEU A 72 7.92 -9.94 3.60
C LEU A 72 7.15 -11.27 3.70
N ASP A 73 7.03 -12.00 2.60
CA ASP A 73 6.52 -13.37 2.54
C ASP A 73 5.19 -13.57 3.30
N ARG A 74 4.22 -12.70 3.03
CA ARG A 74 2.83 -12.90 3.47
C ARG A 74 2.08 -13.68 2.39
N ASP A 75 1.58 -14.85 2.74
CA ASP A 75 0.89 -15.73 1.77
C ASP A 75 -0.44 -15.14 1.30
N LEU A 76 -0.50 -14.75 0.03
CA LEU A 76 -1.71 -14.24 -0.64
C LEU A 76 -2.40 -15.31 -1.52
N SER A 77 -1.97 -16.57 -1.50
CA SER A 77 -2.48 -17.65 -2.35
C SER A 77 -3.98 -17.93 -2.18
N ARG A 78 -4.51 -17.60 -0.99
CA ARG A 78 -5.93 -17.75 -0.62
C ARG A 78 -6.71 -16.44 -0.64
N TYR A 79 -6.09 -15.29 -0.94
CA TYR A 79 -6.72 -13.97 -0.90
C TYR A 79 -8.03 -13.89 -1.73
N ALA A 80 -8.05 -14.46 -2.94
CA ALA A 80 -9.24 -14.48 -3.78
C ALA A 80 -10.26 -15.57 -3.39
N LYS A 81 -9.85 -16.57 -2.61
CA LYS A 81 -10.63 -17.79 -2.32
C LYS A 81 -11.28 -17.77 -0.94
N ASP A 82 -10.69 -17.06 0.01
CA ASP A 82 -11.10 -17.03 1.41
C ASP A 82 -11.34 -15.59 1.87
N ARG A 83 -12.55 -15.31 2.36
CA ARG A 83 -12.93 -13.96 2.80
C ARG A 83 -12.19 -13.53 4.06
N SER A 84 -11.86 -14.47 4.95
CA SER A 84 -11.14 -14.19 6.19
C SER A 84 -9.68 -13.86 5.92
N GLU A 85 -9.03 -14.62 5.02
CA GLU A 85 -7.66 -14.32 4.58
C GLU A 85 -7.60 -12.96 3.87
N ARG A 86 -8.56 -12.69 3.00
CA ARG A 86 -8.71 -11.37 2.38
C ARG A 86 -8.85 -10.28 3.43
N ALA A 87 -9.79 -10.42 4.36
CA ALA A 87 -10.04 -9.42 5.40
C ALA A 87 -8.81 -9.16 6.29
N ARG A 88 -8.01 -10.19 6.58
CA ARG A 88 -6.75 -10.05 7.32
C ARG A 88 -5.72 -9.24 6.53
N GLU A 89 -5.53 -9.53 5.25
CA GLU A 89 -4.57 -8.79 4.42
C GLU A 89 -5.04 -7.36 4.14
N GLU A 90 -6.35 -7.13 3.91
CA GLU A 90 -6.90 -5.76 3.80
C GLU A 90 -6.67 -4.96 5.09
N LEU A 91 -6.84 -5.59 6.27
CA LEU A 91 -6.55 -4.93 7.54
C LEU A 91 -5.08 -4.52 7.65
N ILE A 92 -4.16 -5.36 7.18
CA ILE A 92 -2.72 -5.03 7.13
C ILE A 92 -2.47 -3.86 6.18
N ALA A 93 -3.05 -3.88 4.99
CA ALA A 93 -2.91 -2.80 4.02
C ALA A 93 -3.45 -1.47 4.55
N GLU A 94 -4.64 -1.48 5.13
CA GLU A 94 -5.29 -0.30 5.69
C GLU A 94 -4.50 0.32 6.86
N LEU A 95 -3.93 -0.52 7.75
CA LEU A 95 -3.06 -0.06 8.83
C LEU A 95 -1.70 0.45 8.34
N GLY A 96 -1.27 0.09 7.12
CA GLY A 96 -0.04 0.57 6.49
C GLY A 96 -0.19 1.95 5.84
N ILE A 97 -1.41 2.41 5.59
CA ILE A 97 -1.74 3.72 5.00
C ILE A 97 -1.89 4.77 6.11
N VAL A 98 -1.10 4.71 7.19
CA VAL A 98 -1.10 5.80 8.18
C VAL A 98 0.10 6.72 7.93
N PRO A 99 0.12 7.56 6.87
CA PRO A 99 0.56 8.92 7.06
C PRO A 99 -0.57 9.66 7.78
N GLU A 100 -0.25 10.36 8.85
CA GLU A 100 -1.11 11.33 9.54
C GLU A 100 -2.02 12.11 8.56
N LEU A 101 -3.27 11.67 8.30
CA LEU A 101 -4.24 12.28 7.36
C LEU A 101 -5.64 11.62 7.53
N GLU A 102 -6.71 12.41 7.39
CA GLU A 102 -8.11 12.11 7.78
C GLU A 102 -8.75 10.78 7.29
N PRO A 103 -9.69 10.20 8.08
CA PRO A 103 -10.45 8.99 7.70
C PRO A 103 -11.25 9.17 6.40
N ARG A 104 -11.22 8.18 5.49
CA ARG A 104 -12.01 8.21 4.23
C ARG A 104 -13.28 7.34 4.29
N PRO A 105 -14.33 7.69 3.49
CA PRO A 105 -15.64 7.04 3.57
C PRO A 105 -15.69 5.56 3.10
N ASP A 106 -14.72 5.13 2.28
CA ASP A 106 -14.63 3.79 1.70
C ASP A 106 -14.06 2.72 2.67
N HIS A 107 -13.38 3.14 3.74
CA HIS A 107 -12.92 2.26 4.83
C HIS A 107 -14.09 1.57 5.53
N ALA A 108 -15.28 2.18 5.50
CA ALA A 108 -16.47 1.65 6.15
C ALA A 108 -16.92 0.28 5.59
N ARG A 109 -16.53 -0.05 4.34
CA ARG A 109 -16.86 -1.34 3.71
C ARG A 109 -16.13 -2.52 4.39
N TYR A 110 -14.99 -2.27 5.03
CA TYR A 110 -14.20 -3.30 5.72
C TYR A 110 -14.47 -3.34 7.22
N LEU A 111 -15.06 -2.30 7.82
CA LEU A 111 -15.40 -2.24 9.25
C LEU A 111 -16.24 -3.43 9.71
N ASP A 112 -17.28 -3.84 8.96
CA ASP A 112 -18.13 -4.99 9.36
C ASP A 112 -17.35 -6.32 9.31
N SER A 113 -16.40 -6.44 8.39
CA SER A 113 -15.52 -7.62 8.30
C SER A 113 -14.46 -7.60 9.41
N TRP A 114 -13.91 -6.44 9.73
CA TRP A 114 -12.98 -6.26 10.85
C TRP A 114 -13.64 -6.51 12.19
N LEU A 115 -14.86 -6.01 12.43
CA LEU A 115 -15.61 -6.29 13.66
C LEU A 115 -15.85 -7.79 13.86
N LYS A 116 -16.08 -8.55 12.79
CA LYS A 116 -16.21 -10.02 12.83
C LYS A 116 -14.89 -10.74 13.15
N VAL A 117 -13.76 -10.25 12.61
CA VAL A 117 -12.42 -10.77 12.94
C VAL A 117 -12.04 -10.43 14.39
N LEU A 118 -12.26 -9.19 14.81
CA LEU A 118 -11.92 -8.66 16.13
C LEU A 118 -12.81 -9.19 17.25
N GLY A 119 -14.07 -9.52 16.95
CA GLY A 119 -14.99 -10.17 17.89
C GLY A 119 -14.54 -11.57 18.31
N ASN A 120 -13.79 -12.27 17.44
CA ASN A 120 -13.34 -13.64 17.68
C ASN A 120 -11.88 -13.75 18.13
N ASP A 121 -11.02 -12.77 17.82
CA ASP A 121 -9.62 -12.76 18.27
C ASP A 121 -9.07 -11.34 18.47
N LYS A 122 -9.03 -10.88 19.72
CA LYS A 122 -8.47 -9.57 20.11
C LYS A 122 -6.97 -9.43 19.81
N ARG A 123 -6.24 -10.52 19.53
CA ARG A 123 -4.82 -10.48 19.15
C ARG A 123 -4.62 -10.26 17.65
N ALA A 124 -5.65 -10.50 16.84
CA ALA A 124 -5.57 -10.34 15.39
C ALA A 124 -5.20 -8.90 14.98
N ILE A 125 -5.67 -7.88 15.72
CA ILE A 125 -5.32 -6.48 15.45
C ILE A 125 -3.84 -6.20 15.68
N PHE A 126 -3.25 -6.74 16.75
CA PHE A 126 -1.83 -6.55 17.06
C PHE A 126 -0.94 -7.26 16.03
N SER A 127 -1.34 -8.45 15.59
CA SER A 127 -0.66 -9.14 14.49
C SER A 127 -0.72 -8.32 13.21
N ALA A 128 -1.90 -7.82 12.83
CA ALA A 128 -2.07 -7.00 11.63
C ALA A 128 -1.24 -5.71 11.70
N ALA A 129 -1.26 -5.00 12.83
CA ALA A 129 -0.45 -3.81 13.06
C ALA A 129 1.05 -4.11 12.97
N ALA A 130 1.52 -5.22 13.54
CA ALA A 130 2.93 -5.63 13.42
C ALA A 130 3.35 -6.01 11.99
N HIS A 131 2.43 -6.54 11.17
CA HIS A 131 2.68 -6.76 9.74
C HIS A 131 2.67 -5.44 8.96
N ALA A 132 1.75 -4.52 9.28
CA ALA A 132 1.68 -3.20 8.67
C ALA A 132 2.95 -2.39 8.95
N GLN A 133 3.41 -2.35 10.21
CA GLN A 133 4.65 -1.67 10.57
C GLN A 133 5.85 -2.24 9.79
N ARG A 134 5.99 -3.58 9.72
CA ARG A 134 7.05 -4.20 8.92
C ARG A 134 6.97 -3.85 7.44
N ALA A 135 5.77 -3.72 6.88
CA ALA A 135 5.58 -3.28 5.51
C ALA A 135 6.04 -1.84 5.31
N VAL A 136 5.67 -0.93 6.22
CA VAL A 136 6.11 0.46 6.21
C VAL A 136 7.63 0.55 6.36
N ASP A 137 8.21 -0.12 7.36
CA ASP A 137 9.66 -0.16 7.61
C ASP A 137 10.43 -0.65 6.38
N TYR A 138 9.93 -1.71 5.72
CA TYR A 138 10.52 -2.23 4.49
C TYR A 138 10.47 -1.20 3.34
N LEU A 139 9.40 -0.44 3.19
CA LEU A 139 9.33 0.60 2.15
C LEU A 139 10.27 1.78 2.46
N HIS A 140 10.45 2.11 3.74
CA HIS A 140 11.41 3.12 4.20
C HIS A 140 12.86 2.67 4.05
N SER A 141 13.17 1.38 4.24
CA SER A 141 14.54 0.88 4.04
C SER A 141 14.99 0.85 2.57
N LEU A 142 14.06 1.03 1.63
CA LEU A 142 14.36 1.20 0.20
C LEU A 142 14.64 2.66 -0.19
N GLN A 143 14.52 3.60 0.76
CA GLN A 143 14.88 4.99 0.50
C GLN A 143 16.40 5.16 0.56
N PRO A 144 16.98 6.08 -0.23
CA PRO A 144 18.41 6.37 -0.13
C PRO A 144 18.73 6.82 1.30
N GLU A 145 19.88 6.38 1.81
CA GLU A 145 20.44 6.95 3.04
C GLU A 145 20.67 8.45 2.80
N PHE A 146 20.23 9.29 3.74
CA PHE A 146 20.58 10.70 3.73
C PHE A 146 22.05 10.81 4.13
N ASP A 147 22.95 11.00 3.17
CA ASP A 147 24.31 11.41 3.47
C ASP A 147 24.29 12.86 3.97
N GLU A 148 24.52 13.05 5.27
CA GLU A 148 24.60 14.39 5.91
C GLU A 148 25.76 15.25 5.36
N GLU A 149 26.70 14.68 4.59
CA GLU A 149 27.88 15.38 4.07
C GLU A 149 27.58 16.37 2.92
N GLU A 150 26.46 16.28 2.20
CA GLU A 150 26.12 17.26 1.14
C GLU A 150 25.43 18.53 1.66
N ALA A 151 25.09 18.59 2.96
CA ALA A 151 24.40 19.72 3.57
C ALA A 151 25.29 20.60 4.47
N ALA A 152 26.59 20.28 4.57
CA ALA A 152 27.60 21.03 5.34
C ALA A 152 28.58 21.79 4.42
#